data_AF-A0A3N4V5I7-F1
#
_entry.id   AF-A0A3N4V5I7-F1
#
_cell.length_a   1.000
_cell.length_b   1.000
_cell.length_c   1.000
_cell.angle_alpha   90.00
_cell.angle_beta   90.00
_cell.angle_gamma   90.00
#
_symmetry.space_group_name_H-M   'P 1'
#
loop_
_entity.id
_entity.type
_entity.pdbx_description
1 polymer ?
#
loop_
_entity_poly.entity_id
_entity_poly.type
_entity_poly.pdbx_seq_one_letter_code
_entity_poly.pdbx_strand_id
1 'polypeptide(L)' 'MKISYDTETDSISATGLSAEQNAELQRELSSALYRNEPVQTVATTIMAAARRFASNP' A
#
# COMPACT_ATOMS: atom_id res chain seq x y z
N MET A 1 -1.57 -6.35 -11.90
CA MET A 1 -1.40 -5.14 -11.06
C MET A 1 0.03 -5.15 -10.55
N LYS A 2 0.80 -4.07 -10.78
CA LYS A 2 2.20 -3.97 -10.32
C LYS A 2 2.23 -3.00 -9.15
N ILE A 3 2.82 -3.41 -8.04
CA ILE A 3 3.03 -2.57 -6.85
C ILE A 3 4.48 -2.10 -6.88
N SER A 4 4.67 -0.80 -6.72
CA SER A 4 5.97 -0.16 -6.58
C SER A 4 6.08 0.37 -5.16
N TYR A 5 7.10 -0.06 -4.44
CA TYR A 5 7.45 0.48 -3.13
C TYR A 5 8.88 1.02 -3.20
N ASP A 6 9.03 2.27 -2.79
CA ASP A 6 10.31 2.95 -2.64
C ASP A 6 10.65 3.02 -1.15
N THR A 7 11.73 2.35 -0.78
CA THR A 7 12.25 2.28 0.59
C THR A 7 13.02 3.52 1.01
N GLU A 8 13.47 4.37 0.08
CA GLU A 8 14.17 5.62 0.41
C GLU A 8 13.18 6.70 0.87
N THR A 9 11.99 6.72 0.26
CA THR A 9 10.95 7.70 0.55
C THR A 9 9.76 7.12 1.32
N ASP A 10 9.80 5.82 1.64
CA ASP A 10 8.69 5.05 2.20
C ASP A 10 7.37 5.26 1.43
N SER A 11 7.47 5.33 0.10
CA SER A 11 6.33 5.61 -0.78
C SER A 11 5.85 4.37 -1.50
N ILE A 12 4.54 4.21 -1.62
CA ILE A 12 3.90 3.09 -2.31
C ILE A 12 2.87 3.54 -3.32
N SER A 13 2.87 2.89 -4.46
CA SER A 13 1.86 3.05 -5.49
C SER A 13 1.58 1.72 -6.19
N ALA A 14 0.38 1.56 -6.72
CA ALA A 14 0.04 0.43 -7.55
C ALA A 14 -0.51 0.90 -8.90
N THR A 15 0.04 0.32 -9.97
CA THR A 15 -0.40 0.60 -11.33
C THR A 15 -1.80 0.01 -11.54
N GLY A 16 -2.75 0.86 -11.94
CA GLY A 16 -4.16 0.51 -12.08
C GLY A 16 -5.07 1.03 -10.96
N LEU A 17 -4.51 1.65 -9.92
CA LEU A 17 -5.28 2.38 -8.91
C LEU A 17 -5.41 3.87 -9.28
N SER A 18 -6.53 4.48 -8.90
CA SER A 18 -6.71 5.93 -8.99
C SER A 18 -5.74 6.67 -8.06
N ALA A 19 -5.61 7.98 -8.24
CA ALA A 19 -4.80 8.81 -7.34
C ALA A 19 -5.29 8.73 -5.89
N GLU A 20 -6.61 8.68 -5.68
CA GLU A 20 -7.22 8.57 -4.35
C GLU A 20 -6.97 7.21 -3.70
N GLN A 21 -7.08 6.12 -4.48
CA GLN A 21 -6.78 4.77 -4.00
C GLN A 21 -5.30 4.60 -3.64
N ASN A 22 -4.39 5.20 -4.43
CA ASN A 22 -2.96 5.24 -4.08
C ASN A 22 -2.69 6.08 -2.84
N ALA A 23 -3.39 7.21 -2.65
CA ALA A 23 -3.27 8.00 -1.43
C ALA A 23 -3.74 7.22 -0.18
N GLU A 24 -4.79 6.42 -0.30
CA GLU A 24 -5.25 5.52 0.77
C GLU A 24 -4.20 4.44 1.07
N LEU A 25 -3.63 3.82 0.03
CA LEU A 25 -2.55 2.82 0.14
C LEU A 25 -1.33 3.40 0.88
N GLN A 26 -0.97 4.64 0.57
CA GLN A 26 0.11 5.36 1.23
C GLN A 26 -0.18 5.60 2.72
N ARG A 27 -1.42 5.95 3.09
CA ARG A 27 -1.80 6.13 4.50
C ARG A 27 -1.72 4.83 5.29
N GLU A 28 -2.17 3.71 4.70
CA GLU A 28 -2.09 2.40 5.35
C GLU A 28 -0.63 2.00 5.61
N LEU A 29 0.26 2.20 4.62
CA LEU A 29 1.69 1.99 4.78
C LEU A 29 2.27 2.86 5.90
N SER A 30 2.02 4.17 5.87
CA SER A 30 2.51 5.09 6.90
C SER A 30 2.00 4.71 8.30
N SER A 31 0.77 4.23 8.44
CA SER A 31 0.23 3.77 9.72
C SER A 31 0.95 2.51 10.23
N ALA A 32 1.21 1.54 9.34
CA ALA A 32 1.90 0.30 9.70
C ALA A 32 3.37 0.55 10.08
N LEU A 33 4.07 1.43 9.35
CA LEU A 33 5.43 1.86 9.70
C LEU A 33 5.48 2.63 11.02
N TYR A 34 4.54 3.55 11.27
CA TYR A 34 4.46 4.30 12.53
C TYR A 34 4.27 3.37 13.74
N ARG A 35 3.48 2.31 13.58
CA ARG A 35 3.26 1.28 14.60
C ARG A 35 4.43 0.31 14.76
N ASN A 36 5.49 0.49 13.96
CA ASN A 36 6.68 -0.35 13.92
C ASN A 36 6.32 -1.81 13.67
N GLU A 37 5.30 -2.04 12.83
CA GLU A 37 4.84 -3.39 12.54
C GLU A 37 5.91 -4.18 11.76
N PRO A 38 5.97 -5.52 11.95
CA PRO A 38 6.85 -6.35 11.16
C PRO A 38 6.64 -6.12 9.66
N VAL A 39 7.72 -6.08 8.88
CA VAL A 39 7.70 -5.89 7.42
C VAL A 39 6.71 -6.83 6.72
N GLN A 40 6.54 -8.05 7.25
CA GLN A 40 5.58 -9.03 6.74
C GLN A 40 4.12 -8.56 6.93
N THR A 41 3.80 -7.89 8.03
CA THR A 41 2.48 -7.30 8.26
C THR A 41 2.23 -6.14 7.32
N VAL A 42 3.24 -5.26 7.14
CA VAL A 42 3.18 -4.15 6.16
C VAL A 42 2.90 -4.69 4.76
N ALA A 43 3.65 -5.70 4.31
CA ALA A 43 3.44 -6.34 3.01
C ALA A 43 2.05 -7.00 2.88
N THR A 44 1.54 -7.60 3.96
CA THR A 44 0.22 -8.22 3.99
C THR A 44 -0.89 -7.17 3.86
N THR A 45 -0.78 -6.06 4.58
CA THR A 45 -1.71 -4.93 4.50
C THR A 45 -1.75 -4.34 3.10
N ILE A 46 -0.58 -4.11 2.49
CA ILE A 46 -0.45 -3.64 1.11
C ILE A 46 -1.15 -4.60 0.13
N MET A 47 -0.89 -5.90 0.24
CA MET A 47 -1.50 -6.90 -0.64
C MET A 47 -3.01 -7.01 -0.44
N ALA A 48 -3.50 -6.88 0.79
CA ALA A 48 -4.92 -6.90 1.11
C ALA A 48 -5.64 -5.67 0.53
N ALA A 49 -5.05 -4.47 0.71
CA ALA A 49 -5.58 -3.23 0.15
C ALA A 49 -5.60 -3.26 -1.37
N ALA A 50 -4.50 -3.67 -1.99
CA ALA A 50 -4.39 -3.88 -3.44
C ALA A 50 -5.49 -4.82 -3.97
N ARG A 51 -5.74 -5.95 -3.31
CA ARG A 51 -6.82 -6.88 -3.68
C ARG A 51 -8.20 -6.29 -3.49
N ARG A 52 -8.43 -5.53 -2.41
CA ARG A 52 -9.72 -4.88 -2.14
C ARG A 52 -10.10 -3.91 -3.26
N PHE A 53 -9.15 -3.07 -3.69
CA PHE A 53 -9.38 -2.13 -4.79
C PHE A 53 -9.53 -2.84 -6.14
N ALA A 54 -8.77 -3.91 -6.39
CA ALA A 54 -8.92 -4.69 -7.62
C ALA A 54 -10.27 -5.45 -7.71
N SER A 55 -10.87 -5.79 -6.57
CA SER A 55 -12.15 -6.53 -6.52
C SER A 55 -13.37 -5.61 -6.54
N ASN A 56 -13.18 -4.29 -6.36
CA ASN A 56 -14.23 -3.30 -6.32
C ASN A 56 -13.76 -2.06 -7.11
N PRO A 57 -13.77 -2.14 -8.46
CA PRO A 57 -13.21 -1.14 -9.36
C PRO A 57 -13.96 0.20 -9.33
#